data_AF-A0A953D6W1-F1
#
_entry.id   AF-A0A953D6W1-F1
#
_cell.length_a   1.000
_cell.length_b   1.000
_cell.length_c   1.000
_cell.angle_alpha   90.00
_cell.angle_beta   90.00
_cell.angle_gamma   90.00
#
_symmetry.space_group_name_H-M   'P 1'
#
loop_
_entity.id
_entity.type
_entity.pdbx_description
1 polymer ?
#
loop_
_entity_poly.entity_id
_entity_poly.type
_entity_poly.pdbx_seq_one_letter_code
_entity_poly.pdbx_strand_id
1 'polypeptide(L)'
;HADMVVVVVNLDPHHAQSGWVSLPVDRFDLDDARPYQMHDLLSGARYLWHGARNFVSLDPKLSPAHIFRLRRRVRTERDFDYFM
;
A
#
# COMPACT_ATOMS: atom_id res chain seq x y z
N HIS A 1 -8.95 6.59 15.35
CA HIS A 1 -8.22 6.39 14.09
C HIS A 1 -9.11 5.58 13.16
N ALA A 2 -9.28 5.99 11.90
CA ALA A 2 -9.99 5.19 10.91
C ALA A 2 -9.00 4.26 10.21
N ASP A 3 -9.34 2.98 10.09
CA ASP A 3 -8.59 2.03 9.27
C ASP A 3 -8.93 2.26 7.79
N MET A 4 -7.90 2.37 6.95
CA MET A 4 -8.05 2.58 5.52
C MET A 4 -7.54 1.37 4.74
N VAL A 5 -8.40 0.85 3.87
CA VAL A 5 -8.09 -0.29 2.99
C VAL A 5 -8.18 0.17 1.54
N VAL A 6 -7.16 -0.17 0.76
CA VAL A 6 -7.10 0.04 -0.68
C VAL A 6 -7.03 -1.33 -1.34
N VAL A 7 -7.98 -1.61 -2.23
CA VAL A 7 -8.03 -2.87 -2.98
C VAL A 7 -7.72 -2.60 -4.43
N VAL A 8 -6.76 -3.33 -4.98
CA VAL A 8 -6.41 -3.29 -6.40
C VAL A 8 -6.61 -4.69 -6.96
N VAL A 9 -7.40 -4.82 -8.02
CA VAL A 9 -7.78 -6.11 -8.60
C VAL A 9 -7.47 -6.12 -10.09
N ASN A 10 -6.81 -7.18 -10.55
CA ASN A 10 -6.74 -7.52 -11.95
C ASN A 10 -8.02 -8.29 -12.35
N LEU A 11 -8.76 -7.75 -13.32
CA LEU A 11 -10.00 -8.35 -13.83
C LEU A 11 -9.77 -9.30 -15.02
N ASP A 12 -8.54 -9.38 -15.55
CA ASP A 12 -8.14 -10.40 -16.51
C ASP A 12 -7.73 -11.68 -15.75
N PRO A 13 -8.52 -12.77 -15.84
CA PRO A 13 -8.24 -14.00 -15.10
C PRO A 13 -7.10 -14.83 -15.72
N HIS A 14 -6.58 -14.45 -16.88
CA HIS A 14 -5.63 -15.24 -17.66
C HIS A 14 -4.25 -14.60 -17.75
N HIS A 15 -4.16 -13.27 -17.78
CA HIS A 15 -2.91 -12.56 -18.02
C HIS A 15 -2.54 -11.61 -16.88
N ALA A 16 -1.24 -11.49 -16.64
CA ALA A 16 -0.70 -10.49 -15.73
C ALA A 16 -0.99 -9.08 -16.27
N GLN A 17 -1.45 -8.20 -15.39
CA GLN A 17 -1.68 -6.79 -15.70
C GLN A 17 -0.85 -5.93 -14.75
N SER A 18 -0.29 -4.85 -15.29
CA SER A 18 0.50 -3.91 -14.52
C SER A 18 0.16 -2.48 -14.89
N GLY A 19 0.41 -1.55 -13.98
CA GLY A 19 0.06 -0.16 -14.21
C GLY A 19 0.32 0.73 -13.02
N TRP A 20 -0.05 1.98 -13.19
CA TRP A 20 0.07 2.99 -12.16
C TRP A 20 -1.28 3.19 -11.47
N VAL A 21 -1.29 3.11 -10.14
CA VAL A 21 -2.43 3.46 -9.30
C VAL A 21 -2.20 4.87 -8.75
N SER A 22 -3.22 5.72 -8.87
CA SER A 22 -3.22 7.08 -8.30
C SER A 22 -4.16 7.13 -7.10
N LEU A 23 -3.59 7.37 -5.91
CA LEU A 23 -4.35 7.57 -4.67
C LEU A 23 -4.58 9.06 -4.41
N PRO A 24 -5.77 9.46 -3.90
CA PRO A 24 -6.04 10.83 -3.45
C PRO A 24 -5.41 11.07 -2.07
N VAL A 25 -4.09 11.17 -2.05
CA VAL A 25 -3.25 11.35 -0.85
C VAL A 25 -3.62 12.58 -0.03
N ASP A 26 -4.02 13.67 -0.70
CA ASP A 26 -4.54 14.91 -0.11
C ASP A 26 -5.77 14.65 0.78
N ARG A 27 -6.67 13.76 0.35
CA ARG A 27 -7.87 13.38 1.11
C ARG A 27 -7.58 12.36 2.21
N PHE A 28 -6.44 11.70 2.15
CA PHE A 28 -6.05 10.66 3.10
C PHE A 28 -5.20 11.19 4.25
N ASP A 29 -5.00 12.52 4.34
CA ASP A 29 -4.17 13.17 5.35
C ASP A 29 -2.76 12.54 5.36
N LEU A 30 -2.23 12.41 4.13
CA LEU A 30 -0.87 11.97 3.84
C LEU A 30 -0.07 13.17 3.34
N ASP A 31 1.19 13.24 3.78
CA ASP A 31 2.16 14.22 3.31
C ASP A 31 2.82 13.69 2.03
N ASP A 32 2.66 14.39 0.91
CA ASP A 32 3.23 14.01 -0.39
C ASP A 32 4.76 13.88 -0.37
N ALA A 33 5.43 14.58 0.54
CA ALA A 33 6.88 14.52 0.70
C ALA A 33 7.34 13.32 1.54
N ARG A 34 6.43 12.60 2.21
CA ARG A 34 6.76 11.49 3.11
C ARG A 34 6.28 10.16 2.57
N PRO A 35 7.10 9.11 2.69
CA PRO A 35 6.62 7.77 2.40
C PRO A 35 5.55 7.32 3.40
N TYR A 36 4.65 6.48 2.92
CA TYR A 36 3.69 5.74 3.73
C TYR A 36 3.78 4.24 3.43
N GLN A 37 3.36 3.41 4.40
CA GLN A 37 3.46 1.96 4.25
C GLN A 37 2.13 1.37 3.79
N MET A 38 2.20 0.51 2.78
CA MET A 38 1.09 -0.31 2.30
C MET A 38 1.36 -1.76 2.71
N HIS A 39 0.56 -2.29 3.64
CA HIS A 39 0.66 -3.68 4.09
C HIS A 39 -0.36 -4.52 3.33
N ASP A 40 0.10 -5.38 2.43
CA ASP A 40 -0.77 -6.30 1.71
C ASP A 40 -1.23 -7.42 2.64
N LEU A 41 -2.53 -7.49 2.87
CA LEU A 41 -3.16 -8.44 3.77
C LEU A 41 -3.27 -9.84 3.17
N LEU A 42 -3.15 -9.98 1.83
CA LEU A 42 -3.16 -11.29 1.17
C LEU A 42 -1.81 -11.99 1.30
N SER A 43 -0.72 -11.28 0.99
CA SER A 43 0.64 -11.83 0.98
C SER A 43 1.43 -11.59 2.26
N GLY A 44 1.01 -10.63 3.10
CA GLY A 44 1.78 -10.13 4.24
C GLY A 44 2.93 -9.18 3.86
N ALA A 45 3.14 -8.93 2.57
CA ALA A 45 4.19 -8.04 2.09
C ALA A 45 3.95 -6.59 2.53
N ARG A 46 5.04 -5.83 2.67
CA ARG A 46 4.99 -4.40 3.02
C ARG A 46 5.73 -3.60 1.97
N TYR A 47 5.07 -2.57 1.47
CA TYR A 47 5.59 -1.67 0.45
C TYR A 47 5.71 -0.27 1.04
N LEU A 48 6.72 0.46 0.59
CA LEU A 48 6.89 1.87 0.87
C LEU A 48 6.43 2.64 -0.37
N TRP A 49 5.33 3.37 -0.26
CA TRP A 49 4.77 4.17 -1.36
C TRP A 49 5.09 5.64 -1.13
N HIS A 50 5.27 6.38 -2.23
CA HIS A 50 5.61 7.80 -2.22
C HIS A 50 4.62 8.57 -3.07
N GLY A 51 4.08 9.66 -2.52
CA GLY A 51 3.08 10.50 -3.18
C GLY A 51 1.87 9.71 -3.70
N ALA A 52 1.18 10.31 -4.67
CA ALA A 52 -0.08 9.79 -5.19
C ALA A 52 0.07 8.56 -6.12
N ARG A 53 1.15 8.46 -6.92
CA ARG A 53 1.22 7.56 -8.07
C ARG A 53 2.23 6.42 -7.84
N ASN A 54 1.74 5.20 -7.72
CA ASN A 54 2.56 4.01 -7.41
C ASN A 54 2.32 2.88 -8.41
N PHE A 55 3.37 2.14 -8.76
CA PHE A 55 3.29 1.04 -9.71
C PHE A 55 2.83 -0.25 -9.02
N VAL A 56 1.99 -1.02 -9.71
CA VAL A 56 1.52 -2.34 -9.29
C VAL A 56 1.60 -3.32 -10.44
N SER A 57 1.80 -4.60 -10.13
CA SER A 57 1.75 -5.71 -11.08
C SER A 57 1.07 -6.90 -10.43
N LEU A 58 0.07 -7.46 -11.10
CA LEU A 58 -0.79 -8.53 -10.58
C LEU A 58 -0.84 -9.67 -11.59
N ASP A 59 -0.25 -10.81 -11.23
CA ASP A 59 -0.35 -12.06 -11.98
C ASP A 59 -1.50 -12.90 -11.41
N PRO A 60 -2.59 -13.15 -12.16
CA PRO A 60 -3.73 -13.92 -11.67
C PRO A 60 -3.37 -15.37 -11.28
N LYS A 61 -2.21 -15.90 -11.71
CA LYS A 61 -1.71 -17.22 -11.30
C LYS A 61 -1.04 -17.21 -9.93
N LEU A 62 -0.60 -16.06 -9.45
CA LEU A 62 0.04 -15.89 -8.14
C LEU A 62 -0.91 -15.23 -7.13
N SER A 63 -1.42 -14.05 -7.48
CA SER A 63 -2.46 -13.33 -6.73
C SER A 63 -3.16 -12.34 -7.66
N PRO A 64 -4.48 -12.44 -7.87
CA PRO A 64 -5.21 -11.54 -8.76
C PRO A 64 -5.44 -10.15 -8.15
N ALA A 65 -5.10 -9.95 -6.88
CA ALA A 65 -5.36 -8.71 -6.17
C ALA A 65 -4.28 -8.40 -5.13
N HIS A 66 -4.25 -7.13 -4.72
CA HIS A 66 -3.68 -6.67 -3.47
C HIS A 66 -4.78 -6.11 -2.58
N ILE A 67 -4.74 -6.43 -1.29
CA ILE A 67 -5.59 -5.79 -0.27
C ILE A 67 -4.65 -5.05 0.66
N PHE A 68 -4.43 -3.77 0.40
CA PHE A 68 -3.52 -2.97 1.22
C PHE A 68 -4.24 -2.35 2.41
N ARG A 69 -3.72 -2.57 3.61
CA ARG A 69 -3.96 -1.68 4.74
C ARG A 69 -2.93 -0.56 4.73
N LEU A 70 -3.41 0.67 4.64
CA LEU A 70 -2.56 1.86 4.67
C LEU A 70 -2.11 2.18 6.10
N ARG A 71 -0.82 2.48 6.27
CA ARG A 71 -0.25 3.00 7.51
C ARG A 71 0.48 4.31 7.24
N ARG A 72 -0.07 5.40 7.78
CA ARG A 72 0.43 6.78 7.60
C ARG A 72 1.83 7.01 8.20
N ARG A 73 2.17 6.29 9.27
CA ARG A 73 3.48 6.35 9.90
C ARG A 73 4.20 5.04 9.65
N VAL A 74 5.31 5.11 8.93
CA VAL A 74 6.33 4.07 8.96
C VAL A 74 6.94 4.18 10.35
N ARG A 75 6.64 3.23 11.25
CA ARG A 75 7.38 3.15 12.52
C ARG A 75 8.85 2.96 12.16
N THR A 76 9.65 3.99 12.40
CA THR A 76 11.10 3.88 12.38
C THR A 76 11.53 3.33 13.75
N GLU A 77 12.61 2.56 13.81
CA GLU A 77 13.12 1.95 15.05
C GLU A 77 13.33 2.96 16.21
N ARG A 78 13.33 4.27 15.93
CA ARG A 78 13.43 5.35 16.92
C ARG A 78 12.21 5.51 17.84
N ASP A 79 11.11 4.80 17.60
CA ASP A 79 9.93 4.81 18.49
C ASP A 79 10.01 3.77 19.63
N PHE A 80 11.12 3.05 19.78
CA PHE A 80 11.29 2.01 20.82
C PHE A 80 11.90 2.49 22.14
N ASP A 81 12.48 3.69 22.20
CA ASP A 81 12.99 4.24 23.45
C ASP A 81 11.83 4.94 24.18
N TYR A 82 11.23 4.30 25.19
CA TYR A 82 10.62 4.93 26.39
C TYR A 82 9.83 3.95 27.28
N PHE A 83 10.15 2.64 27.26
CA PHE A 83 9.72 1.73 28.33
C PHE A 83 10.80 0.68 28.64
N MET A 84 11.83 1.10 29.39
CA MET A 84 12.52 0.28 30.39
C MET A 84 13.42 1.15 31.27
#